data_AF-A0A6N8EYA0-F1
#
_entry.id   AF-A0A6N8EYA0-F1
#
_cell.length_a   1.000
_cell.length_b   1.000
_cell.length_c   1.000
_cell.angle_alpha   90.00
_cell.angle_beta   90.00
_cell.angle_gamma   90.00
#
_symmetry.space_group_name_H-M   'P 1'
#
loop_
_entity.id
_entity.type
_entity.pdbx_description
1 polymer ?
#
loop_
_entity_poly.entity_id
_entity_poly.type
_entity_poly.pdbx_seq_one_letter_code
_entity_poly.pdbx_strand_id
1 'polypeptide(L)'
;MNQRVFKTGIFSVQWFVFLVANSLILPIVVGQIFHLSSSEIIGLIQRMFFVVGISSLITGWFGHRLPIADGPAGIWVGIFVLMGQLAASQGSDPKHMLQLLEGGMLITGLAVVLISLLGWVRIMLRVFTPLVTGVYLIMLTLQLSGTMLKGMVGLNGASASVSVDPTSIILSFAVFLLVLALSIWGKSWMRSYAVLFGVIAGWAAYACVSGVGTISKSASLFRAPELFAWGMPAMNSGMLVTSIIVAFILISSVIASRSAMELVADQTQPESREKSLNHGGIAAGLSNVFCSLFAAIGVVPLTISAGFVRLTGQRNMRPFYYACALLILVSFVPGIYSVLSLLPAQVANAAMLASFAQMIGIGMRSILKEALDERRLTILGLALSFGTGVMFLPQDLFNTLPALFQYLLGNGVMVGMIVALALEQAWREKKPEREPGSRAASGGAASV
;
A
#
# COMPACT_ATOMS: atom_id res chain seq x y z
N MET A 1 35.90 8.19 -16.36
CA MET A 1 34.82 8.01 -15.37
C MET A 1 34.51 6.52 -15.26
N ASN A 2 34.65 5.92 -14.08
CA ASN A 2 34.65 4.47 -13.89
C ASN A 2 33.27 3.86 -14.24
N GLN A 3 33.18 2.90 -15.17
CA GLN A 3 31.91 2.34 -15.67
C GLN A 3 30.98 1.85 -14.54
N ARG A 4 31.53 1.41 -13.41
CA ARG A 4 30.78 1.01 -12.21
C ARG A 4 30.05 2.18 -11.54
N VAL A 5 30.67 3.36 -11.47
CA VAL A 5 30.08 4.57 -10.87
C VAL A 5 28.93 5.06 -11.75
N PHE A 6 29.13 5.08 -13.07
CA PHE A 6 28.09 5.46 -14.02
C PHE A 6 26.86 4.54 -13.97
N LYS A 7 27.07 3.21 -13.99
CA LYS A 7 25.97 2.23 -13.84
C LYS A 7 25.24 2.36 -12.50
N THR A 8 25.98 2.59 -11.41
CA THR A 8 25.40 2.80 -10.08
C THR A 8 24.53 4.07 -10.05
N GLY A 9 24.98 5.15 -10.70
CA GLY A 9 24.20 6.38 -10.83
C GLY A 9 22.86 6.15 -11.55
N ILE A 10 22.88 5.50 -12.72
CA ILE A 10 21.65 5.19 -13.48
C ILE A 10 20.67 4.35 -12.65
N PHE A 11 21.17 3.32 -11.98
CA PHE A 11 20.35 2.46 -11.13
C PHE A 11 19.75 3.21 -9.95
N SER A 12 20.49 4.16 -9.37
CA SER A 12 20.00 5.00 -8.28
C SER A 12 18.87 5.91 -8.76
N VAL A 13 19.01 6.49 -9.96
CA VAL A 13 17.94 7.29 -10.58
C VAL A 13 16.70 6.43 -10.86
N GLN A 14 16.87 5.21 -11.36
CA GLN A 14 15.75 4.30 -11.60
C GLN A 14 14.99 3.95 -10.32
N TRP A 15 15.69 3.63 -9.23
CA TRP A 15 15.08 3.42 -7.92
C TRP A 15 14.39 4.68 -7.37
N PHE A 16 15.02 5.85 -7.53
CA PHE A 16 14.44 7.12 -7.10
C PHE A 16 13.12 7.38 -7.82
N VAL A 17 13.11 7.21 -9.14
CA VAL A 17 11.91 7.34 -9.98
C VAL A 17 10.83 6.34 -9.55
N PHE A 18 11.22 5.09 -9.27
CA PHE A 18 10.30 4.06 -8.77
C PHE A 18 9.68 4.44 -7.41
N LEU A 19 10.49 4.93 -6.47
CA LEU A 19 10.02 5.40 -5.16
C LEU A 19 9.05 6.57 -5.28
N VAL A 20 9.39 7.59 -6.08
CA VAL A 20 8.52 8.76 -6.32
C VAL A 20 7.20 8.33 -6.94
N ALA A 21 7.23 7.50 -7.99
CA ALA A 21 6.03 7.04 -8.68
C ALA A 21 5.03 6.32 -7.75
N ASN A 22 5.53 5.55 -6.79
CA ASN A 22 4.71 4.76 -5.88
C ASN A 22 4.35 5.47 -4.57
N SER A 23 4.87 6.68 -4.32
CA SER A 23 4.60 7.44 -3.08
C SER A 23 3.88 8.76 -3.31
N LEU A 24 3.86 9.29 -4.54
CA LEU A 24 3.30 10.61 -4.85
C LEU A 24 1.76 10.65 -4.83
N ILE A 25 1.12 9.63 -5.38
CA ILE A 25 -0.30 9.73 -5.76
C ILE A 25 -1.24 9.61 -4.55
N LEU A 26 -0.96 8.71 -3.61
CA LEU A 26 -1.87 8.45 -2.48
C LEU A 26 -2.07 9.65 -1.53
N PRO A 27 -1.04 10.47 -1.22
CA PRO A 27 -1.24 11.77 -0.57
C PRO A 27 -2.30 12.66 -1.22
N ILE A 28 -2.34 12.72 -2.55
CA ILE A 28 -3.29 13.55 -3.29
C ILE A 28 -4.71 13.00 -3.13
N VAL A 29 -4.88 11.68 -3.26
CA VAL A 29 -6.17 11.02 -3.06
C VAL A 29 -6.68 11.22 -1.64
N VAL A 30 -5.82 11.02 -0.63
CA VAL A 30 -6.17 11.27 0.78
C VAL A 30 -6.52 12.74 1.02
N GLY A 31 -5.77 13.66 0.41
CA GLY A 31 -6.06 15.09 0.46
C GLY A 31 -7.45 15.44 -0.04
N GLN A 32 -7.89 14.81 -1.14
CA GLN A 32 -9.24 15.01 -1.65
C GLN A 32 -10.32 14.46 -0.72
N ILE A 33 -10.11 13.26 -0.16
CA ILE A 33 -11.07 12.61 0.74
C ILE A 33 -11.36 13.48 1.97
N PHE A 34 -10.32 14.13 2.50
CA PHE A 34 -10.41 15.00 3.68
C PHE A 34 -10.61 16.48 3.34
N HIS A 35 -10.77 16.83 2.06
CA HIS A 35 -10.89 18.22 1.60
C HIS A 35 -9.74 19.14 2.07
N LEU A 36 -8.52 18.59 2.10
CA LEU A 36 -7.33 19.34 2.50
C LEU A 36 -7.03 20.48 1.52
N SER A 37 -6.54 21.59 2.06
CA SER A 37 -6.03 22.69 1.25
C SER A 37 -4.80 22.27 0.43
N SER A 38 -4.51 23.00 -0.65
CA SER A 38 -3.32 22.75 -1.47
C SER A 38 -2.02 22.76 -0.64
N SER A 39 -1.93 23.62 0.38
CA SER A 39 -0.79 23.66 1.31
C SER A 39 -0.66 22.40 2.17
N GLU A 40 -1.78 21.83 2.62
CA GLU A 40 -1.78 20.60 3.41
C GLU A 40 -1.44 19.37 2.55
N ILE A 41 -1.90 19.33 1.29
CA ILE A 41 -1.53 18.28 0.33
C ILE A 41 -0.02 18.37 0.03
N ILE A 42 0.50 19.57 -0.19
CA ILE A 42 1.93 19.85 -0.32
C ILE A 42 2.71 19.29 0.87
N GLY A 43 2.28 19.63 2.09
CA GLY A 43 2.91 19.12 3.31
C GLY A 43 2.80 17.60 3.44
N LEU A 44 1.69 16.99 3.02
CA LEU A 44 1.50 15.55 3.06
C LEU A 44 2.41 14.81 2.06
N ILE A 45 2.56 15.33 0.83
CA ILE A 45 3.52 14.78 -0.15
C ILE A 45 4.94 14.84 0.40
N GLN A 46 5.32 15.98 1.00
CA GLN A 46 6.62 16.17 1.62
C GLN A 46 6.89 15.09 2.68
N ARG A 47 5.99 14.95 3.66
CA ARG A 47 6.12 14.01 4.76
C ARG A 47 6.07 12.55 4.28
N MET A 48 5.29 12.26 3.24
CA MET A 48 5.26 10.95 2.59
C MET A 48 6.61 10.58 1.97
N PHE A 49 7.23 11.48 1.21
CA PHE A 49 8.55 11.22 0.61
C PHE A 49 9.63 11.01 1.66
N PHE A 50 9.60 11.82 2.73
CA PHE A 50 10.52 11.68 3.84
C PHE A 50 10.39 10.32 4.52
N VAL A 51 9.16 9.94 4.90
CA VAL A 51 8.90 8.68 5.61
C VAL A 51 9.13 7.47 4.71
N VAL A 52 8.76 7.50 3.43
CA VAL A 52 9.07 6.41 2.49
C VAL A 52 10.58 6.22 2.33
N GLY A 53 11.33 7.32 2.21
CA GLY A 53 12.77 7.29 2.09
C GLY A 53 13.44 6.71 3.33
N ILE A 54 13.05 7.17 4.52
CA ILE A 54 13.57 6.66 5.80
C ILE A 54 13.16 5.20 6.00
N SER A 55 11.89 4.87 5.78
CA SER A 55 11.37 3.51 5.93
C SER A 55 12.16 2.54 5.08
N SER A 56 12.26 2.82 3.77
CA SER A 56 12.98 1.98 2.80
C SER A 56 14.47 1.84 3.17
N LEU A 57 15.07 2.90 3.70
CA LEU A 57 16.47 2.86 4.17
C LEU A 57 16.63 1.96 5.41
N ILE A 58 15.74 2.09 6.41
CA ILE A 58 15.79 1.31 7.65
C ILE A 58 15.48 -0.17 7.39
N THR A 59 14.44 -0.46 6.61
CA THR A 59 14.07 -1.83 6.23
C THR A 59 15.15 -2.49 5.38
N GLY A 60 15.77 -1.74 4.47
CA GLY A 60 16.91 -2.17 3.68
C GLY A 60 18.19 -2.39 4.50
N TRP A 61 18.51 -1.52 5.46
CA TRP A 61 19.77 -1.59 6.21
C TRP A 61 19.72 -2.58 7.37
N PHE A 62 18.71 -2.43 8.24
CA PHE A 62 18.57 -3.18 9.48
C PHE A 62 17.57 -4.33 9.35
N GLY A 63 16.48 -4.11 8.60
CA GLY A 63 15.35 -5.02 8.49
C GLY A 63 15.62 -6.29 7.68
N HIS A 64 14.95 -6.42 6.54
CA HIS A 64 15.03 -7.64 5.71
C HIS A 64 16.28 -7.69 4.81
N ARG A 65 17.01 -6.59 4.63
CA ARG A 65 18.27 -6.53 3.86
C ARG A 65 18.15 -6.89 2.38
N LEU A 66 17.02 -6.52 1.78
CA LEU A 66 16.73 -6.71 0.36
C LEU A 66 16.31 -5.37 -0.25
N PRO A 67 16.48 -5.16 -1.57
CA PRO A 67 16.11 -3.92 -2.22
C PRO A 67 14.60 -3.90 -2.48
N ILE A 68 13.82 -3.76 -1.40
CA ILE A 68 12.36 -3.65 -1.43
C ILE A 68 12.02 -2.22 -1.03
N ALA A 69 11.39 -1.47 -1.93
CA ALA A 69 10.88 -0.15 -1.61
C ALA A 69 9.66 -0.26 -0.72
N ASP A 70 9.58 0.59 0.30
CA ASP A 70 8.35 0.81 1.04
C ASP A 70 7.50 1.86 0.33
N GLY A 71 6.19 1.79 0.54
CA GLY A 71 5.24 2.76 -0.01
C GLY A 71 3.99 2.84 0.85
N PRO A 72 3.11 3.81 0.58
CA PRO A 72 1.89 3.95 1.35
C PRO A 72 1.02 2.69 1.22
N ALA A 73 0.56 2.17 2.36
CA ALA A 73 -0.13 0.90 2.43
C ALA A 73 -1.60 1.06 2.04
N GLY A 74 -2.06 0.26 1.08
CA GLY A 74 -3.46 0.33 0.63
C GLY A 74 -4.46 0.09 1.77
N ILE A 75 -4.17 -0.79 2.74
CA ILE A 75 -5.05 -1.00 3.90
C ILE A 75 -5.27 0.30 4.69
N TRP A 76 -4.21 1.10 4.89
CA TRP A 76 -4.33 2.41 5.52
C TRP A 76 -5.16 3.35 4.65
N VAL A 77 -4.94 3.38 3.34
CA VAL A 77 -5.79 4.18 2.43
C VAL A 77 -7.27 3.81 2.59
N GLY A 78 -7.61 2.52 2.68
CA GLY A 78 -8.99 2.07 2.90
C GLY A 78 -9.58 2.55 4.24
N ILE A 79 -8.76 2.67 5.28
CA ILE A 79 -9.17 3.21 6.59
C ILE A 79 -9.28 4.74 6.53
N PHE A 80 -8.38 5.44 5.84
CA PHE A 80 -8.49 6.88 5.59
C PHE A 80 -9.79 7.20 4.82
N VAL A 81 -10.13 6.41 3.80
CA VAL A 81 -11.40 6.53 3.07
C VAL A 81 -12.59 6.42 4.01
N LEU A 82 -12.59 5.38 4.87
CA LEU A 82 -13.66 5.19 5.84
C LEU A 82 -13.76 6.38 6.80
N MET A 83 -12.65 6.78 7.43
CA MET A 83 -12.63 7.87 8.40
C MET A 83 -13.06 9.20 7.77
N GLY A 84 -12.68 9.47 6.52
CA GLY A 84 -13.16 10.66 5.79
C GLY A 84 -14.66 10.61 5.50
N GLN A 85 -15.21 9.44 5.15
CA GLN A 85 -16.66 9.27 4.98
C GLN A 85 -17.41 9.46 6.30
N LEU A 86 -16.88 8.95 7.40
CA LEU A 86 -17.44 9.14 8.74
C LEU A 86 -17.37 10.61 9.19
N ALA A 87 -16.28 11.31 8.87
CA ALA A 87 -16.17 12.74 9.12
C ALA A 87 -17.30 13.51 8.41
N ALA A 88 -17.53 13.18 7.13
CA ALA A 88 -18.57 13.80 6.33
C ALA A 88 -19.99 13.45 6.79
N SER A 89 -20.27 12.18 7.13
CA SER A 89 -21.62 11.74 7.53
C SER A 89 -22.02 12.21 8.93
N GLN A 90 -21.07 12.29 9.86
CA GLN A 90 -21.33 12.70 11.24
C GLN A 90 -21.08 14.20 11.48
N GLY A 91 -20.61 14.94 10.47
CA GLY A 91 -20.18 16.33 10.63
C GLY A 91 -19.02 16.49 11.63
N SER A 92 -18.21 15.44 11.82
CA SER A 92 -17.07 15.47 12.71
C SER A 92 -15.91 16.24 12.09
N ASP A 93 -15.11 16.91 12.92
CA ASP A 93 -13.92 17.63 12.47
C ASP A 93 -12.96 16.68 11.71
N PRO A 94 -12.67 16.93 10.41
CA PRO A 94 -11.73 16.14 9.63
C PRO A 94 -10.36 16.02 10.30
N LYS A 95 -9.92 17.06 11.03
CA LYS A 95 -8.64 17.06 11.74
C LYS A 95 -8.62 16.04 12.87
N HIS A 96 -9.70 15.91 13.63
CA HIS A 96 -9.80 14.90 14.69
C HIS A 96 -9.71 13.47 14.13
N MET A 97 -10.33 13.23 12.97
CA MET A 97 -10.25 11.93 12.29
C MET A 97 -8.83 11.62 11.80
N LEU A 98 -8.09 12.62 11.33
CA LEU A 98 -6.66 12.48 11.01
C LEU A 98 -5.80 12.18 12.24
N GLN A 99 -6.11 12.79 13.39
CA GLN A 99 -5.43 12.47 14.67
C GLN A 99 -5.70 11.05 15.15
N LEU A 100 -6.92 10.53 14.96
CA LEU A 100 -7.24 9.13 15.23
C LEU A 100 -6.43 8.20 14.32
N LEU A 101 -6.25 8.55 13.04
CA LEU A 101 -5.41 7.79 12.12
C LEU A 101 -3.94 7.80 12.55
N GLU A 102 -3.40 8.94 13.01
CA GLU A 102 -2.06 9.01 13.63
C GLU A 102 -1.94 8.06 14.82
N GLY A 103 -2.91 8.08 15.74
CA GLY A 103 -2.91 7.20 16.90
C GLY A 103 -2.99 5.72 16.53
N GLY A 104 -3.78 5.41 15.50
CA GLY A 104 -3.86 4.06 14.96
C GLY A 104 -2.54 3.58 14.37
N MET A 105 -1.89 4.40 13.54
CA MET A 105 -0.59 4.08 12.96
C MET A 105 0.50 3.90 14.03
N LEU A 106 0.45 4.68 15.12
CA LEU A 106 1.35 4.53 16.25
C LEU A 106 1.19 3.15 16.89
N ILE A 107 -0.05 2.77 17.22
CA ILE A 107 -0.35 1.49 17.88
C ILE A 107 -0.05 0.31 16.97
N THR A 108 -0.41 0.40 15.69
CA THR A 108 -0.02 -0.60 14.70
C THR A 108 1.49 -0.75 14.67
N GLY A 109 2.24 0.36 14.61
CA GLY A 109 3.70 0.33 14.63
C GLY A 109 4.27 -0.37 15.86
N LEU A 110 3.79 0.02 17.05
CA LEU A 110 4.20 -0.59 18.32
C LEU A 110 3.82 -2.08 18.41
N ALA A 111 2.62 -2.44 17.98
CA ALA A 111 2.16 -3.83 17.95
C ALA A 111 3.00 -4.68 17.00
N VAL A 112 3.32 -4.17 15.80
CA VAL A 112 4.19 -4.87 14.85
C VAL A 112 5.60 -5.06 15.42
N VAL A 113 6.18 -4.03 16.06
CA VAL A 113 7.48 -4.14 16.75
C VAL A 113 7.41 -5.23 17.81
N LEU A 114 6.40 -5.20 18.68
CA LEU A 114 6.23 -6.17 19.75
C LEU A 114 6.09 -7.61 19.23
N ILE A 115 5.19 -7.84 18.26
CA ILE A 115 4.98 -9.15 17.64
C ILE A 115 6.28 -9.68 17.01
N SER A 116 7.06 -8.79 16.41
CA SER A 116 8.33 -9.14 15.75
C SER A 116 9.44 -9.45 16.75
N LEU A 117 9.52 -8.70 17.86
CA LEU A 117 10.46 -8.97 18.96
C LEU A 117 10.16 -10.30 19.66
N LEU A 118 8.87 -10.63 19.82
CA LEU A 118 8.43 -11.90 20.42
C LEU A 118 8.59 -13.10 19.48
N GLY A 119 9.00 -12.90 18.23
CA GLY A 119 9.12 -13.97 17.23
C GLY A 119 7.77 -14.55 16.78
N TRP A 120 6.67 -13.85 17.05
CA TRP A 120 5.31 -14.30 16.72
C TRP A 120 4.97 -14.17 15.23
N VAL A 121 5.89 -13.67 14.40
CA VAL A 121 5.77 -13.67 12.94
C VAL A 121 5.51 -15.09 12.40
N ARG A 122 6.05 -16.13 13.04
CA ARG A 122 5.77 -17.54 12.69
C ARG A 122 4.32 -17.95 12.91
N ILE A 123 3.65 -17.37 13.92
CA ILE A 123 2.23 -17.62 14.16
C ILE A 123 1.41 -16.95 13.04
N MET A 124 1.79 -15.73 12.65
CA MET A 124 1.12 -15.00 11.57
C MET A 124 1.16 -15.73 10.23
N LEU A 125 2.27 -16.41 9.91
CA LEU A 125 2.37 -17.29 8.73
C LEU A 125 1.31 -18.40 8.69
N ARG A 126 0.83 -18.86 9.85
CA ARG A 126 -0.21 -19.90 9.95
C ARG A 126 -1.63 -19.31 9.89
N VAL A 127 -1.77 -18.02 10.18
CA VAL A 127 -3.07 -17.33 10.21
C VAL A 127 -3.41 -16.75 8.83
N PHE A 128 -2.42 -16.14 8.16
CA PHE A 128 -2.56 -15.57 6.82
C PHE A 128 -2.23 -16.59 5.75
N THR A 129 -3.16 -17.52 5.53
CA THR A 129 -3.06 -18.50 4.44
C THR A 129 -3.09 -17.80 3.07
N PRO A 130 -2.69 -18.49 1.98
CA PRO A 130 -2.76 -17.91 0.64
C PRO A 130 -4.16 -17.45 0.25
N LEU A 131 -5.21 -18.13 0.75
CA LEU A 131 -6.62 -17.76 0.59
C LEU A 131 -6.92 -16.42 1.25
N VAL A 132 -6.61 -16.27 2.55
CA VAL A 132 -6.84 -15.02 3.31
C VAL A 132 -6.10 -13.85 2.68
N THR A 133 -4.83 -14.05 2.31
CA THR A 133 -4.02 -13.03 1.64
C THR A 133 -4.61 -12.65 0.28
N GLY A 134 -5.18 -13.60 -0.45
CA GLY A 134 -5.86 -13.35 -1.71
C GLY A 134 -7.15 -12.55 -1.55
N VAL A 135 -8.00 -12.94 -0.59
CA VAL A 135 -9.23 -12.21 -0.22
C VAL A 135 -8.89 -10.77 0.17
N TYR A 136 -7.88 -10.57 1.01
CA TYR A 136 -7.39 -9.24 1.39
C TYR A 136 -7.13 -8.36 0.17
N LEU A 137 -6.31 -8.84 -0.77
CA LEU A 137 -5.87 -8.07 -1.94
C LEU A 137 -7.04 -7.76 -2.89
N ILE A 138 -7.96 -8.71 -3.07
CA ILE A 138 -9.15 -8.50 -3.90
C ILE A 138 -10.08 -7.48 -3.22
N MET A 139 -10.41 -7.68 -1.94
CA MET A 139 -11.29 -6.77 -1.21
C MET A 139 -10.72 -5.35 -1.17
N LEU A 140 -9.42 -5.23 -0.92
CA LEU A 140 -8.74 -3.93 -0.89
C LEU A 140 -8.84 -3.23 -2.25
N THR A 141 -8.65 -3.97 -3.33
CA THR A 141 -8.85 -3.42 -4.67
C THR A 141 -10.27 -2.92 -4.86
N LEU A 142 -11.27 -3.75 -4.54
CA LEU A 142 -12.68 -3.39 -4.73
C LEU A 142 -13.07 -2.13 -3.95
N GLN A 143 -12.63 -2.00 -2.68
CA GLN A 143 -12.89 -0.80 -1.88
C GLN A 143 -12.30 0.46 -2.51
N LEU A 144 -11.02 0.40 -2.90
CA LEU A 144 -10.32 1.55 -3.44
C LEU A 144 -10.81 1.89 -4.85
N SER A 145 -11.28 0.91 -5.62
CA SER A 145 -11.86 1.10 -6.95
C SER A 145 -12.98 2.14 -6.93
N GLY A 146 -13.91 2.01 -5.99
CA GLY A 146 -15.03 2.94 -5.84
C GLY A 146 -14.57 4.36 -5.50
N THR A 147 -13.54 4.49 -4.66
CA THR A 147 -12.99 5.81 -4.28
C THR A 147 -12.25 6.45 -5.45
N MET A 148 -11.40 5.69 -6.16
CA MET A 148 -10.69 6.21 -7.32
C MET A 148 -11.65 6.60 -8.45
N LEU A 149 -12.68 5.79 -8.71
CA LEU A 149 -13.70 6.12 -9.73
C LEU A 149 -14.43 7.42 -9.38
N LYS A 150 -14.84 7.61 -8.13
CA LYS A 150 -15.43 8.88 -7.65
C LYS A 150 -14.46 10.05 -7.89
N GLY A 151 -13.18 9.87 -7.54
CA GLY A 151 -12.15 10.89 -7.76
C GLY A 151 -11.87 11.19 -9.25
N MET A 152 -11.97 10.19 -10.14
CA MET A 152 -11.84 10.37 -11.60
C MET A 152 -12.97 11.24 -12.17
N VAL A 153 -14.20 11.05 -11.69
CA VAL A 153 -15.36 11.84 -12.15
C VAL A 153 -15.54 13.16 -11.40
N GLY A 154 -14.65 13.47 -10.45
CA GLY A 154 -14.70 14.71 -9.66
C GLY A 154 -15.75 14.71 -8.53
N LEU A 155 -16.29 13.54 -8.16
CA LEU A 155 -17.20 13.38 -7.04
C LEU A 155 -16.43 13.42 -5.72
N ASN A 156 -16.24 14.63 -5.18
CA ASN A 156 -15.57 14.86 -3.90
C ASN A 156 -16.58 15.37 -2.85
N GLY A 157 -17.06 14.49 -1.98
CA GLY A 157 -17.86 14.89 -0.80
C GLY A 157 -19.26 15.45 -1.07
N ALA A 158 -20.03 15.66 0.00
CA ALA A 158 -21.49 15.76 0.09
C ALA A 158 -22.18 16.99 -0.56
N SER A 159 -21.58 17.65 -1.55
CA SER A 159 -22.20 18.80 -2.22
C SER A 159 -23.11 18.33 -3.36
N ALA A 160 -24.41 18.53 -3.21
CA ALA A 160 -25.47 18.12 -4.15
C ALA A 160 -25.40 18.81 -5.53
N SER A 161 -24.52 19.79 -5.72
CA SER A 161 -24.27 20.46 -7.00
C SER A 161 -23.00 19.94 -7.66
N VAL A 162 -23.00 18.68 -8.09
CA VAL A 162 -21.89 18.10 -8.85
C VAL A 162 -22.00 18.57 -10.30
N SER A 163 -21.27 19.63 -10.66
CA SER A 163 -20.98 19.91 -12.07
C SER A 163 -19.90 18.93 -12.51
N VAL A 164 -20.32 17.79 -13.05
CA VAL A 164 -19.41 16.84 -13.69
C VAL A 164 -18.88 17.48 -14.96
N ASP A 165 -17.59 17.82 -15.02
CA ASP A 165 -16.94 18.27 -16.23
C ASP A 165 -16.66 17.06 -17.15
N PRO A 166 -17.33 16.94 -18.32
CA PRO A 166 -17.13 15.82 -19.22
C PRO A 166 -15.67 15.72 -19.71
N THR A 167 -14.99 16.86 -19.82
CA THR A 167 -13.61 16.93 -20.29
C THR A 167 -12.66 16.26 -19.32
N SER A 168 -12.78 16.57 -18.03
CA SER A 168 -12.02 15.94 -16.95
C SER A 168 -12.27 14.43 -16.88
N ILE A 169 -13.50 13.96 -17.10
CA ILE A 169 -13.82 12.54 -17.17
C ILE A 169 -13.09 11.87 -18.33
N ILE A 170 -13.23 12.40 -19.55
CA ILE A 170 -12.61 11.83 -20.74
C ILE A 170 -11.10 11.75 -20.57
N LEU A 171 -10.48 12.82 -20.06
CA LEU A 171 -9.04 12.85 -19.75
C LEU A 171 -8.66 11.79 -18.72
N SER A 172 -9.38 11.69 -17.60
CA SER A 172 -9.10 10.70 -16.57
C SER A 172 -9.21 9.26 -17.10
N PHE A 173 -10.23 8.98 -17.92
CA PHE A 173 -10.42 7.66 -18.51
C PHE A 173 -9.34 7.35 -19.56
N ALA A 174 -8.94 8.34 -20.36
CA ALA A 174 -7.83 8.21 -21.30
C ALA A 174 -6.51 7.91 -20.57
N VAL A 175 -6.25 8.56 -19.43
CA VAL A 175 -5.09 8.27 -18.58
C VAL A 175 -5.14 6.85 -18.03
N PHE A 176 -6.29 6.44 -17.50
CA PHE A 176 -6.49 5.07 -17.00
C PHE A 176 -6.19 4.03 -18.08
N LEU A 177 -6.76 4.19 -19.29
CA LEU A 177 -6.50 3.32 -20.42
C LEU A 177 -5.04 3.34 -20.87
N LEU A 178 -4.39 4.50 -20.86
CA LEU A 178 -2.98 4.63 -21.18
C LEU A 178 -2.10 3.86 -20.20
N VAL A 179 -2.35 3.99 -18.89
CA VAL A 179 -1.60 3.23 -17.87
C VAL A 179 -1.80 1.73 -18.04
N LEU A 180 -3.03 1.28 -18.32
CA LEU A 180 -3.30 -0.13 -18.61
C LEU A 180 -2.59 -0.61 -19.87
N ALA A 181 -2.66 0.14 -20.97
CA ALA A 181 -1.99 -0.20 -22.23
C ALA A 181 -0.47 -0.32 -22.05
N LEU A 182 0.14 0.61 -21.31
CA LEU A 182 1.56 0.58 -20.96
C LEU A 182 1.90 -0.61 -20.04
N SER A 183 1.00 -0.98 -19.13
CA SER A 183 1.21 -2.10 -18.20
C SER A 183 1.07 -3.47 -18.87
N ILE A 184 0.17 -3.61 -19.85
CA ILE A 184 -0.14 -4.88 -20.53
C ILE A 184 0.73 -5.05 -21.78
N TRP A 185 0.68 -4.07 -22.69
CA TRP A 185 1.34 -4.15 -24.00
C TRP A 185 2.67 -3.41 -24.06
N GLY A 186 2.98 -2.57 -23.07
CA GLY A 186 4.27 -1.90 -23.01
C GLY A 186 5.44 -2.88 -22.94
N LYS A 187 6.61 -2.42 -23.39
CA LYS A 187 7.87 -3.18 -23.27
C LYS A 187 8.18 -3.44 -21.80
N SER A 188 8.97 -4.48 -21.52
CA SER A 188 9.42 -4.89 -20.18
C SER A 188 9.75 -3.71 -19.25
N TRP A 189 10.58 -2.76 -19.71
CA TRP A 189 10.96 -1.57 -18.93
C TRP A 189 9.81 -0.55 -18.77
N MET A 190 8.96 -0.38 -19.77
CA MET A 190 7.81 0.55 -19.71
C MET A 190 6.77 0.09 -18.69
N ARG A 191 6.56 -1.23 -18.55
CA ARG A 191 5.63 -1.79 -17.57
C ARG A 191 5.99 -1.39 -16.13
N SER A 192 7.28 -1.30 -15.81
CA SER A 192 7.76 -0.86 -14.49
C SER A 192 7.46 0.61 -14.17
N TYR A 193 7.27 1.45 -15.19
CA TYR A 193 7.04 2.90 -15.06
C TYR A 193 5.71 3.35 -15.67
N ALA A 194 4.80 2.41 -15.97
CA ALA A 194 3.55 2.68 -16.67
C ALA A 194 2.72 3.76 -15.96
N VAL A 195 2.65 3.69 -14.64
CA VAL A 195 1.95 4.66 -13.79
C VAL A 195 2.55 6.05 -13.94
N LEU A 196 3.88 6.17 -13.85
CA LEU A 196 4.57 7.44 -13.97
C LEU A 196 4.37 8.07 -15.36
N PHE A 197 4.52 7.28 -16.43
CA PHE A 197 4.31 7.77 -17.79
C PHE A 197 2.86 8.20 -18.02
N GLY A 198 1.89 7.45 -17.50
CA GLY A 198 0.48 7.84 -17.58
C GLY A 198 0.19 9.12 -16.79
N VAL A 199 0.78 9.29 -15.61
CA VAL A 199 0.67 10.53 -14.82
C VAL A 199 1.27 11.71 -15.56
N ILE A 200 2.49 11.58 -16.10
CA ILE A 200 3.16 12.67 -16.84
C ILE A 200 2.36 13.05 -18.10
N ALA A 201 1.96 12.06 -18.90
CA ALA A 201 1.18 12.31 -20.11
C ALA A 201 -0.21 12.89 -19.81
N GLY A 202 -0.88 12.35 -18.79
CA GLY A 202 -2.18 12.83 -18.33
C GLY A 202 -2.14 14.23 -17.76
N TRP A 203 -1.12 14.54 -16.98
CA TRP A 203 -0.93 15.87 -16.42
C TRP A 203 -0.61 16.89 -17.52
N ALA A 204 0.24 16.54 -18.50
CA ALA A 204 0.50 17.39 -19.66
C ALA A 204 -0.78 17.64 -20.49
N ALA A 205 -1.57 16.59 -20.76
CA ALA A 205 -2.83 16.73 -21.48
C ALA A 205 -3.82 17.62 -20.72
N TYR A 206 -3.93 17.44 -19.40
CA TYR A 206 -4.78 18.28 -18.55
C TYR A 206 -4.33 19.74 -18.57
N ALA A 207 -3.02 20.00 -18.48
CA ALA A 207 -2.46 21.34 -18.54
C ALA A 207 -2.73 22.06 -19.87
N CYS A 208 -2.74 21.32 -21.00
CA CYS A 208 -3.10 21.88 -22.30
C CYS A 208 -4.57 22.31 -22.40
N VAL A 209 -5.46 21.62 -21.68
CA VAL A 209 -6.91 21.83 -21.78
C VAL A 209 -7.41 22.82 -20.74
N SER A 210 -6.95 22.68 -19.50
CA SER A 210 -7.44 23.47 -18.34
C SER A 210 -6.47 24.58 -17.92
N GLY A 211 -5.31 24.68 -18.56
CA GLY A 211 -4.23 25.59 -18.17
C GLY A 211 -3.34 25.01 -17.07
N VAL A 212 -2.20 25.67 -16.85
CA VAL A 212 -1.25 25.29 -15.79
C VAL A 212 -1.64 26.01 -14.50
N GLY A 213 -1.77 25.27 -13.40
CA GLY A 213 -2.00 25.86 -12.08
C GLY A 213 -0.83 26.76 -11.66
N THR A 214 -1.11 27.74 -10.80
CA THR A 214 -0.08 28.65 -10.30
C THR A 214 0.82 27.94 -9.28
N ILE A 215 2.12 27.93 -9.54
CA ILE A 215 3.10 27.47 -8.55
C ILE A 215 3.12 28.52 -7.43
N SER A 216 2.70 28.13 -6.23
CA SER A 216 2.89 28.98 -5.05
C SER A 216 4.39 29.21 -4.85
N LYS A 217 4.84 30.47 -4.89
CA LYS A 217 6.25 30.80 -4.68
C LYS A 217 6.64 30.34 -3.28
N SER A 218 7.55 29.37 -3.19
CA SER A 218 8.13 29.01 -1.90
C SER A 218 9.00 30.17 -1.41
N ALA A 219 8.72 30.64 -0.20
CA ALA A 219 9.57 31.63 0.49
C ALA A 219 10.91 31.03 0.97
N SER A 220 11.03 29.69 1.02
CA SER A 220 12.19 28.99 1.56
C SER A 220 12.77 27.97 0.58
N LEU A 221 14.10 27.92 0.48
CA LEU A 221 14.81 26.91 -0.31
C LEU A 221 14.84 25.54 0.41
N PHE A 222 14.72 25.54 1.73
CA PHE A 222 14.75 24.35 2.57
C PHE A 222 13.67 24.43 3.65
N ARG A 223 12.89 23.34 3.83
CA ARG A 223 11.90 23.19 4.91
C ARG A 223 11.95 21.76 5.44
N ALA A 224 12.08 21.60 6.75
CA ALA A 224 12.01 20.27 7.37
C ALA A 224 10.56 19.74 7.40
N PRO A 225 10.36 18.42 7.23
CA PRO A 225 9.05 17.79 7.45
C PRO A 225 8.56 18.01 8.87
N GLU A 226 7.31 18.47 9.02
CA GLU A 226 6.72 18.77 10.32
C GLU A 226 6.32 17.51 11.07
N LEU A 227 6.61 17.49 12.37
CA LEU A 227 6.09 16.51 13.31
C LEU A 227 4.68 16.92 13.74
N PHE A 228 3.78 15.94 13.88
CA PHE A 228 2.43 16.13 14.40
C PHE A 228 1.65 17.21 13.65
N ALA A 229 1.77 17.25 12.32
CA ALA A 229 1.17 18.33 11.51
C ALA A 229 -0.37 18.32 11.59
N TRP A 230 -0.99 17.16 11.86
CA TRP A 230 -2.44 17.07 12.13
C TRP A 230 -2.79 17.26 13.61
N GLY A 231 -1.78 17.29 14.49
CA GLY A 231 -1.88 17.46 15.93
C GLY A 231 -1.32 16.26 16.69
N MET A 232 -1.63 16.18 17.99
CA MET A 232 -1.22 15.01 18.78
C MET A 232 -2.08 13.79 18.42
N PRO A 233 -1.49 12.58 18.36
CA PRO A 233 -2.22 11.35 18.07
C PRO A 233 -3.37 11.16 19.07
N ALA A 234 -4.59 11.03 18.55
CA ALA A 234 -5.78 10.76 19.34
C ALA A 234 -6.13 9.27 19.29
N MET A 235 -6.93 8.82 20.26
CA MET A 235 -7.26 7.40 20.35
C MET A 235 -8.70 7.14 20.81
N ASN A 236 -9.31 6.12 20.21
CA ASN A 236 -10.57 5.55 20.70
C ASN A 236 -10.57 4.01 20.59
N SER A 237 -11.59 3.37 21.16
CA SER A 237 -11.68 1.91 21.20
C SER A 237 -11.73 1.25 19.83
N GLY A 238 -12.38 1.89 18.85
CA GLY A 238 -12.46 1.36 17.50
C GLY A 238 -11.12 1.36 16.81
N MET A 239 -10.41 2.49 16.86
CA MET A 239 -9.08 2.61 16.28
C MET A 239 -8.12 1.61 16.93
N LEU A 240 -8.28 1.28 18.22
CA LEU A 240 -7.40 0.34 18.94
C LEU A 240 -7.46 -1.03 18.31
N VAL A 241 -8.68 -1.55 18.14
CA VAL A 241 -8.90 -2.88 17.59
C VAL A 241 -8.56 -2.92 16.10
N THR A 242 -8.98 -1.90 15.33
CA THR A 242 -8.62 -1.75 13.92
C THR A 242 -7.10 -1.79 13.75
N SER A 243 -6.35 -1.07 14.58
CA SER A 243 -4.88 -0.99 14.50
C SER A 243 -4.18 -2.32 14.79
N ILE A 244 -4.73 -3.13 15.71
CA ILE A 244 -4.23 -4.48 15.99
C ILE A 244 -4.47 -5.40 14.77
N ILE A 245 -5.63 -5.32 14.13
CA ILE A 245 -5.91 -6.10 12.91
C ILE A 245 -4.97 -5.68 11.77
N VAL A 246 -4.79 -4.37 11.58
CA VAL A 246 -3.85 -3.84 10.58
C VAL A 246 -2.43 -4.30 10.84
N ALA A 247 -1.99 -4.36 12.10
CA ALA A 247 -0.66 -4.86 12.45
C ALA A 247 -0.41 -6.27 11.91
N PHE A 248 -1.40 -7.15 12.01
CA PHE A 248 -1.28 -8.50 11.44
C PHE A 248 -1.21 -8.49 9.91
N ILE A 249 -1.98 -7.63 9.24
CA ILE A 249 -1.95 -7.47 7.78
C ILE A 249 -0.59 -6.93 7.31
N LEU A 250 0.01 -5.98 8.03
CA LEU A 250 1.32 -5.45 7.70
C LEU A 250 2.42 -6.50 7.82
N ILE A 251 2.37 -7.35 8.86
CA ILE A 251 3.30 -8.47 8.99
C ILE A 251 3.17 -9.44 7.81
N SER A 252 1.94 -9.78 7.41
CA SER A 252 1.69 -10.60 6.22
C SER A 252 2.30 -9.96 4.96
N SER A 253 2.24 -8.63 4.86
CA SER A 253 2.81 -7.90 3.73
C SER A 253 4.35 -7.91 3.72
N VAL A 254 5.00 -7.85 4.89
CA VAL A 254 6.46 -8.04 5.03
C VAL A 254 6.87 -9.44 4.55
N ILE A 255 6.10 -10.47 4.94
CA ILE A 255 6.34 -11.85 4.51
C ILE A 255 6.18 -11.97 2.98
N ALA A 256 5.09 -11.42 2.44
CA ALA A 256 4.74 -11.53 1.02
C ALA A 256 5.76 -10.83 0.13
N SER A 257 6.16 -9.60 0.47
CA SER A 257 7.13 -8.81 -0.30
C SER A 257 8.51 -9.47 -0.28
N ARG A 258 8.94 -9.97 0.88
CA ARG A 258 10.21 -10.68 1.01
C ARG A 258 10.22 -11.97 0.22
N SER A 259 9.17 -12.79 0.36
CA SER A 259 9.07 -14.05 -0.40
C SER A 259 9.07 -13.79 -1.91
N ALA A 260 8.41 -12.73 -2.38
CA ALA A 260 8.46 -12.33 -3.78
C ALA A 260 9.87 -11.91 -4.21
N MET A 261 10.61 -11.18 -3.36
CA MET A 261 11.96 -10.73 -3.65
C MET A 261 12.98 -11.87 -3.61
N GLU A 262 12.87 -12.83 -2.70
CA GLU A 262 13.75 -14.01 -2.61
C GLU A 262 13.73 -14.83 -3.91
N LEU A 263 12.55 -15.01 -4.52
CA LEU A 263 12.40 -15.68 -5.82
C LEU A 263 13.14 -14.99 -6.97
N VAL A 264 13.40 -13.68 -6.84
CA VAL A 264 14.08 -12.86 -7.85
C VAL A 264 15.57 -12.69 -7.55
N ALA A 265 15.92 -12.63 -6.27
CA ALA A 265 17.28 -12.41 -5.78
C ALA A 265 18.13 -13.69 -5.71
N ASP A 266 17.51 -14.87 -5.82
CA ASP A 266 18.16 -16.19 -5.74
C ASP A 266 18.89 -16.41 -4.40
N GLN A 267 18.28 -15.94 -3.31
CA GLN A 267 18.80 -16.04 -1.95
C GLN A 267 17.83 -16.88 -1.11
N THR A 268 18.17 -18.15 -0.86
CA THR A 268 17.32 -19.10 -0.13
C THR A 268 18.08 -19.78 1.02
N GLN A 269 18.39 -19.02 2.07
CA GLN A 269 18.91 -19.61 3.32
C GLN A 269 17.83 -19.61 4.43
N PRO A 270 17.36 -20.79 4.90
CA PRO A 270 16.22 -20.90 5.83
C PRO A 270 16.42 -20.26 7.21
N GLU A 271 17.58 -20.45 7.86
CA GLU A 271 17.83 -19.90 9.21
C GLU A 271 18.00 -18.37 9.19
N SER A 272 18.57 -17.83 8.11
CA SER A 272 18.61 -16.39 7.83
C SER A 272 17.19 -15.83 7.63
N ARG A 273 16.24 -16.67 7.19
CA ARG A 273 14.89 -16.26 6.83
C ARG A 273 14.10 -15.75 8.03
N GLU A 274 14.11 -16.47 9.14
CA GLU A 274 13.30 -16.12 10.31
C GLU A 274 13.80 -14.83 10.97
N LYS A 275 15.12 -14.74 11.21
CA LYS A 275 15.73 -13.53 11.77
C LYS A 275 15.49 -12.30 10.89
N SER A 276 15.60 -12.47 9.57
CA SER A 276 15.33 -11.40 8.61
C SER A 276 13.84 -11.00 8.58
N LEU A 277 12.90 -11.93 8.79
CA LEU A 277 11.47 -11.59 8.93
C LEU A 277 11.19 -10.80 10.21
N ASN A 278 11.77 -11.22 11.34
CA ASN A 278 11.59 -10.50 12.61
C ASN A 278 12.20 -9.09 12.53
N HIS A 279 13.42 -8.95 11.99
CA HIS A 279 14.03 -7.65 11.78
C HIS A 279 13.24 -6.80 10.77
N GLY A 280 12.76 -7.40 9.68
CA GLY A 280 11.89 -6.75 8.70
C GLY A 280 10.59 -6.24 9.33
N GLY A 281 9.99 -7.04 10.23
CA GLY A 281 8.83 -6.66 11.01
C GLY A 281 9.13 -5.50 11.96
N ILE A 282 10.22 -5.56 12.74
CA ILE A 282 10.64 -4.45 13.61
C ILE A 282 10.81 -3.16 12.81
N ALA A 283 11.52 -3.23 11.68
CA ALA A 283 11.72 -2.08 10.81
C ALA A 283 10.37 -1.54 10.27
N ALA A 284 9.48 -2.40 9.79
CA ALA A 284 8.16 -2.00 9.31
C ALA A 284 7.28 -1.38 10.42
N GLY A 285 7.38 -1.87 11.65
CA GLY A 285 6.70 -1.31 12.80
C GLY A 285 7.22 0.09 13.15
N LEU A 286 8.55 0.26 13.20
CA LEU A 286 9.18 1.57 13.38
C LEU A 286 8.79 2.56 12.28
N SER A 287 8.70 2.09 11.03
CA SER A 287 8.24 2.90 9.92
C SER A 287 6.81 3.42 10.11
N ASN A 288 5.90 2.61 10.65
CA ASN A 288 4.54 3.06 10.96
C ASN A 288 4.49 4.03 12.15
N VAL A 289 5.40 3.88 13.13
CA VAL A 289 5.61 4.91 14.16
C VAL A 289 6.05 6.23 13.52
N PHE A 290 7.01 6.21 12.58
CA PHE A 290 7.39 7.42 11.85
C PHE A 290 6.23 8.00 11.02
N CYS A 291 5.38 7.16 10.40
CA CYS A 291 4.17 7.65 9.73
C CYS A 291 3.25 8.41 10.68
N SER A 292 3.04 7.91 11.89
CA SER A 292 2.27 8.61 12.92
C SER A 292 2.92 9.94 13.31
N LEU A 293 4.21 9.94 13.63
CA LEU A 293 4.93 11.13 14.08
C LEU A 293 4.98 12.24 13.04
N PHE A 294 5.14 11.91 11.76
CA PHE A 294 5.18 12.89 10.67
C PHE A 294 3.81 13.09 10.00
N ALA A 295 2.71 12.53 10.54
CA ALA A 295 1.39 12.51 9.92
C ALA A 295 1.43 12.18 8.40
N ALA A 296 2.12 11.10 8.07
CA ALA A 296 2.12 10.50 6.74
C ALA A 296 1.16 9.30 6.71
N ILE A 297 0.88 8.78 5.52
CA ILE A 297 0.10 7.55 5.37
C ILE A 297 0.99 6.37 5.79
N GLY A 298 0.44 5.42 6.55
CA GLY A 298 1.16 4.23 7.01
C GLY A 298 1.79 3.47 5.85
N VAL A 299 3.01 2.97 6.02
CA VAL A 299 3.80 2.36 4.94
C VAL A 299 3.91 0.84 5.07
N VAL A 300 4.14 0.21 3.92
CA VAL A 300 4.34 -1.24 3.79
C VAL A 300 5.38 -1.54 2.69
N PRO A 301 6.13 -2.64 2.81
CA PRO A 301 7.00 -3.09 1.73
C PRO A 301 6.22 -3.46 0.47
N LEU A 302 6.62 -2.88 -0.66
CA LEU A 302 5.93 -3.05 -1.94
C LEU A 302 6.34 -4.35 -2.62
N THR A 303 5.40 -5.29 -2.76
CA THR A 303 5.59 -6.57 -3.47
C THR A 303 5.99 -6.38 -4.94
N ILE A 304 5.58 -5.29 -5.58
CA ILE A 304 5.94 -4.91 -6.95
C ILE A 304 7.44 -4.60 -7.11
N SER A 305 8.17 -4.34 -6.03
CA SER A 305 9.63 -4.17 -6.06
C SER A 305 10.34 -5.39 -6.63
N ALA A 306 9.84 -6.60 -6.36
CA ALA A 306 10.40 -7.83 -6.92
C ALA A 306 10.26 -7.87 -8.44
N GLY A 307 9.11 -7.42 -8.96
CA GLY A 307 8.89 -7.25 -10.40
C GLY A 307 9.87 -6.25 -11.00
N PHE A 308 10.06 -5.09 -10.36
CA PHE A 308 11.02 -4.07 -10.77
C PHE A 308 12.46 -4.61 -10.82
N VAL A 309 12.92 -5.29 -9.77
CA VAL A 309 14.27 -5.88 -9.70
C VAL A 309 14.46 -6.96 -10.76
N ARG A 310 13.43 -7.78 -11.02
CA ARG A 310 13.48 -8.83 -12.05
C ARG A 310 13.68 -8.24 -13.45
N LEU A 311 13.04 -7.10 -13.72
CA LEU A 311 13.08 -6.46 -15.04
C LEU A 311 14.35 -5.62 -15.25
N THR A 312 14.82 -4.96 -14.19
CA THR A 312 16.02 -4.08 -14.25
C THR A 312 17.32 -4.83 -13.97
N GLY A 313 17.27 -6.03 -13.39
CA GLY A 313 18.43 -6.80 -12.95
C GLY A 313 19.14 -6.20 -11.72
N GLN A 314 18.56 -5.18 -11.07
CA GLN A 314 19.20 -4.44 -10.00
C GLN A 314 19.07 -5.12 -8.64
N ARG A 315 19.91 -6.13 -8.39
CA ARG A 315 19.96 -6.83 -7.10
C ARG A 315 20.79 -6.12 -6.02
N ASN A 316 21.56 -5.10 -6.41
CA ASN A 316 22.49 -4.42 -5.50
C ASN A 316 21.79 -3.43 -4.57
N MET A 317 22.18 -3.40 -3.30
CA MET A 317 21.64 -2.48 -2.30
C MET A 317 22.16 -1.03 -2.44
N ARG A 318 23.37 -0.83 -2.98
CA ARG A 318 23.98 0.52 -3.04
C ARG A 318 23.14 1.52 -3.84
N PRO A 319 22.70 1.22 -5.09
CA PRO A 319 21.82 2.13 -5.82
C PRO A 319 20.50 2.41 -5.08
N PHE A 320 19.95 1.39 -4.42
CA PHE A 320 18.73 1.52 -3.63
C PHE A 320 18.91 2.49 -2.45
N TYR A 321 20.01 2.39 -1.69
CA TYR A 321 20.30 3.33 -0.60
C TYR A 321 20.51 4.77 -1.08
N TYR A 322 21.21 4.97 -2.20
CA TYR A 322 21.37 6.30 -2.78
C TYR A 322 20.04 6.90 -3.22
N ALA A 323 19.14 6.10 -3.77
CA ALA A 323 17.79 6.53 -4.12
C ALA A 323 16.96 6.91 -2.89
N CYS A 324 17.03 6.12 -1.81
CA CYS A 324 16.35 6.43 -0.55
C CYS A 324 16.86 7.74 0.05
N ALA A 325 18.19 7.92 0.10
CA ALA A 325 18.81 9.15 0.58
C ALA A 325 18.42 10.36 -0.29
N LEU A 326 18.37 10.20 -1.62
CA LEU A 326 17.93 11.24 -2.53
C LEU A 326 16.47 11.63 -2.29
N LEU A 327 15.58 10.66 -2.06
CA LEU A 327 14.17 10.93 -1.74
C LEU A 327 14.01 11.69 -0.43
N ILE A 328 14.79 11.33 0.59
CA ILE A 328 14.86 12.06 1.86
C ILE A 328 15.28 13.51 1.58
N LEU A 329 16.39 13.74 0.85
CA LEU A 329 16.87 15.08 0.54
C LEU A 329 15.85 15.92 -0.24
N VAL A 330 15.17 15.32 -1.21
CA VAL A 330 14.11 15.97 -2.00
C VAL A 330 12.94 16.41 -1.13
N SER A 331 12.61 15.67 -0.07
CA SER A 331 11.57 16.08 0.89
C SER A 331 11.89 17.36 1.67
N PHE A 332 13.13 17.85 1.63
CA PHE A 332 13.47 19.13 2.25
C PHE A 332 13.37 20.32 1.29
N VAL A 333 13.13 20.09 0.00
CA VAL A 333 13.18 21.14 -1.04
C VAL A 333 11.75 21.47 -1.51
N PRO A 334 11.14 22.58 -1.03
CA PRO A 334 9.73 22.87 -1.28
C PRO A 334 9.34 23.01 -2.74
N GLY A 335 10.24 23.58 -3.55
CA GLY A 335 9.99 23.76 -4.97
C GLY A 335 9.63 22.47 -5.70
N ILE A 336 10.16 21.32 -5.26
CA ILE A 336 9.90 20.04 -5.92
C ILE A 336 8.46 19.58 -5.66
N TYR A 337 8.07 19.48 -4.40
CA TYR A 337 6.75 18.94 -4.05
C TYR A 337 5.61 19.96 -4.25
N SER A 338 5.88 21.27 -4.30
CA SER A 338 4.91 22.29 -4.74
C SER A 338 4.57 22.19 -6.23
N VAL A 339 5.52 21.76 -7.07
CA VAL A 339 5.21 21.47 -8.48
C VAL A 339 4.40 20.19 -8.56
N LEU A 340 4.77 19.15 -7.82
CA LEU A 340 4.06 17.86 -7.83
C LEU A 340 2.63 17.95 -7.29
N SER A 341 2.32 18.90 -6.40
CA SER A 341 0.95 19.12 -5.91
C SER A 341 0.01 19.72 -6.93
N LEU A 342 0.52 20.25 -8.05
CA LEU A 342 -0.30 20.71 -9.17
C LEU A 342 -0.84 19.54 -10.01
N LEU A 343 -0.45 18.30 -9.70
CA LEU A 343 -0.98 17.11 -10.34
C LEU A 343 -2.50 17.04 -10.11
N PRO A 344 -3.32 17.11 -11.18
CA PRO A 344 -4.77 17.02 -11.06
C PRO A 344 -5.15 15.70 -10.45
N ALA A 345 -6.04 15.76 -9.48
CA ALA A 345 -6.35 14.57 -8.71
C ALA A 345 -7.15 13.54 -9.51
N GLN A 346 -7.87 13.95 -10.57
CA GLN A 346 -8.51 13.04 -11.53
C GLN A 346 -7.47 12.15 -12.24
N VAL A 347 -6.33 12.73 -12.64
CA VAL A 347 -5.19 12.00 -13.24
C VAL A 347 -4.57 11.05 -12.21
N ALA A 348 -4.42 11.53 -10.97
CA ALA A 348 -3.88 10.76 -9.85
C ALA A 348 -4.73 9.51 -9.56
N ASN A 349 -6.05 9.67 -9.43
CA ASN A 349 -7.00 8.58 -9.22
C ASN A 349 -7.03 7.59 -10.40
N ALA A 350 -7.01 8.09 -11.64
CA ALA A 350 -6.98 7.25 -12.85
C ALA A 350 -5.75 6.33 -12.89
N ALA A 351 -4.57 6.90 -12.64
CA ALA A 351 -3.32 6.14 -12.64
C ALA A 351 -3.29 5.10 -11.50
N MET A 352 -3.85 5.45 -10.34
CA MET A 352 -3.93 4.56 -9.19
C MET A 352 -4.92 3.41 -9.41
N LEU A 353 -6.10 3.68 -10.01
CA LEU A 353 -7.07 2.65 -10.36
C LEU A 353 -6.47 1.58 -11.29
N ALA A 354 -5.69 2.00 -12.29
CA ALA A 354 -5.01 1.07 -13.21
C ALA A 354 -3.96 0.20 -12.49
N SER A 355 -3.31 0.73 -11.45
CA SER A 355 -2.35 0.00 -10.63
C SER A 355 -3.05 -1.04 -9.74
N PHE A 356 -4.16 -0.64 -9.12
CA PHE A 356 -4.97 -1.53 -8.28
C PHE A 356 -5.64 -2.65 -9.09
N ALA A 357 -6.03 -2.41 -10.34
CA ALA A 357 -6.58 -3.47 -11.20
C ALA A 357 -5.63 -4.69 -11.32
N GLN A 358 -4.32 -4.46 -11.37
CA GLN A 358 -3.33 -5.56 -11.39
C GLN A 358 -3.25 -6.31 -10.06
N MET A 359 -3.60 -5.67 -8.95
CA MET A 359 -3.57 -6.26 -7.61
C MET A 359 -4.61 -7.36 -7.43
N ILE A 360 -5.75 -7.32 -8.14
CA ILE A 360 -6.69 -8.45 -8.23
C ILE A 360 -5.98 -9.69 -8.76
N GLY A 361 -5.18 -9.55 -9.82
CA GLY A 361 -4.39 -10.65 -10.38
C GLY A 361 -3.38 -11.24 -9.38
N ILE A 362 -2.77 -10.39 -8.55
CA ILE A 362 -1.88 -10.83 -7.46
C ILE A 362 -2.69 -11.60 -6.40
N GLY A 363 -3.87 -11.10 -6.03
CA GLY A 363 -4.79 -11.77 -5.12
C GLY A 363 -5.20 -13.15 -5.63
N MET A 364 -5.64 -13.24 -6.88
CA MET A 364 -6.00 -14.51 -7.54
C MET A 364 -4.83 -15.49 -7.57
N ARG A 365 -3.61 -15.03 -7.93
CA ARG A 365 -2.41 -15.86 -7.87
C ARG A 365 -2.09 -16.35 -6.46
N SER A 366 -2.41 -15.57 -5.43
CA SER A 366 -2.26 -16.00 -4.04
C SER A 366 -3.25 -17.12 -3.71
N ILE A 367 -4.53 -16.96 -4.05
CA ILE A 367 -5.58 -17.96 -3.82
C ILE A 367 -5.20 -19.30 -4.47
N LEU A 368 -4.75 -19.22 -5.73
CA LEU A 368 -4.41 -20.37 -6.59
C LEU A 368 -3.07 -21.04 -6.25
N LYS A 369 -2.36 -20.62 -5.19
CA LYS A 369 -1.18 -21.36 -4.70
C LYS A 369 -1.52 -22.75 -4.15
N GLU A 370 -2.77 -22.94 -3.77
CA GLU A 370 -3.34 -24.20 -3.31
C GLU A 370 -4.64 -24.44 -4.10
N ALA A 371 -5.07 -25.68 -4.23
CA ALA A 371 -6.27 -26.03 -4.99
C ALA A 371 -7.54 -25.43 -4.38
N LEU A 372 -8.47 -24.99 -5.22
CA LEU A 372 -9.78 -24.49 -4.81
C LEU A 372 -10.76 -25.66 -4.64
N ASP A 373 -10.76 -26.25 -3.44
CA ASP A 373 -11.81 -27.19 -3.02
C ASP A 373 -13.12 -26.46 -2.65
N GLU A 374 -14.20 -27.22 -2.46
CA GLU A 374 -15.51 -26.68 -2.08
C GLU A 374 -15.46 -25.81 -0.82
N ARG A 375 -14.62 -26.19 0.13
CA ARG A 375 -14.39 -25.43 1.37
C ARG A 375 -13.81 -24.05 1.07
N ARG A 376 -12.69 -23.98 0.36
CA ARG A 376 -12.00 -22.71 0.04
C ARG A 376 -12.83 -21.85 -0.90
N LEU A 377 -13.57 -22.46 -1.82
CA LEU A 377 -14.57 -21.76 -2.64
C LEU A 377 -15.68 -21.14 -1.78
N THR A 378 -16.20 -21.88 -0.80
CA THR A 378 -17.21 -21.37 0.13
C THR A 378 -16.68 -20.20 0.97
N ILE A 379 -15.48 -20.33 1.54
CA ILE A 379 -14.84 -19.26 2.31
C ILE A 379 -14.61 -18.02 1.45
N LEU A 380 -14.10 -18.20 0.23
CA LEU A 380 -13.88 -17.13 -0.73
C LEU A 380 -15.20 -16.42 -1.07
N GLY A 381 -16.23 -17.19 -1.43
CA GLY A 381 -17.54 -16.67 -1.80
C GLY A 381 -18.19 -15.87 -0.67
N LEU A 382 -18.17 -16.39 0.56
CA LEU A 382 -18.72 -15.69 1.72
C LEU A 382 -17.94 -14.41 2.03
N ALA A 383 -16.61 -14.48 2.09
CA ALA A 383 -15.79 -13.33 2.40
C ALA A 383 -15.97 -12.18 1.39
N LEU A 384 -16.00 -12.50 0.09
CA LEU A 384 -16.25 -11.51 -0.96
C LEU A 384 -17.69 -10.98 -0.89
N SER A 385 -18.69 -11.83 -0.66
CA SER A 385 -20.10 -11.42 -0.62
C SER A 385 -20.40 -10.49 0.55
N PHE A 386 -20.00 -10.85 1.77
CA PHE A 386 -20.17 -9.98 2.95
C PHE A 386 -19.33 -8.72 2.85
N GLY A 387 -18.06 -8.83 2.44
CA GLY A 387 -17.17 -7.68 2.33
C GLY A 387 -17.64 -6.65 1.30
N THR A 388 -18.03 -7.10 0.10
CA THR A 388 -18.58 -6.20 -0.94
C THR A 388 -19.98 -5.72 -0.62
N GLY A 389 -20.84 -6.57 -0.04
CA GLY A 389 -22.18 -6.20 0.40
C GLY A 389 -22.17 -5.01 1.34
N VAL A 390 -21.25 -5.00 2.31
CA VAL A 390 -21.04 -3.85 3.21
C VAL A 390 -20.67 -2.56 2.47
N MET A 391 -19.91 -2.63 1.37
CA MET A 391 -19.52 -1.44 0.60
C MET A 391 -20.69 -0.78 -0.13
N PHE A 392 -21.80 -1.51 -0.33
CA PHE A 392 -23.02 -0.97 -0.93
C PHE A 392 -23.98 -0.38 0.11
N LEU A 393 -23.74 -0.60 1.41
CA LEU A 393 -24.57 -0.04 2.47
C LEU A 393 -24.22 1.44 2.71
N PRO A 394 -25.23 2.30 2.98
CA PRO A 394 -24.99 3.68 3.35
C PRO A 394 -24.24 3.75 4.69
N GLN A 395 -23.23 4.63 4.78
CA GLN A 395 -22.41 4.77 5.98
C GLN A 395 -23.21 5.23 7.20
N ASP A 396 -24.31 5.96 6.98
CA ASP A 396 -25.21 6.44 8.04
C ASP A 396 -25.80 5.32 8.89
N LEU A 397 -25.95 4.12 8.33
CA LEU A 397 -26.41 2.94 9.05
C LEU A 397 -25.50 2.60 10.24
N PHE A 398 -24.21 2.85 10.12
CA PHE A 398 -23.21 2.51 11.14
C PHE A 398 -22.99 3.62 12.17
N ASN A 399 -23.56 4.82 11.97
CA ASN A 399 -23.36 5.97 12.86
C ASN A 399 -23.97 5.79 14.26
N THR A 400 -24.94 4.89 14.40
CA THR A 400 -25.57 4.55 15.69
C THR A 400 -24.76 3.55 16.50
N LEU A 401 -23.78 2.89 15.88
CA LEU A 401 -22.97 1.87 16.54
C LEU A 401 -21.82 2.49 17.33
N PRO A 402 -21.34 1.82 18.39
CA PRO A 402 -20.09 2.19 19.03
C PRO A 402 -18.93 2.19 18.02
N ALA A 403 -17.95 3.08 18.21
CA ALA A 403 -16.82 3.30 17.29
C ALA A 403 -16.14 2.01 16.81
N LEU A 404 -16.02 1.01 17.69
CA LEU A 404 -15.50 -0.31 17.34
C LEU A 404 -16.25 -0.98 16.19
N PHE A 405 -17.56 -1.11 16.31
CA PHE A 405 -18.37 -1.76 15.31
C PHE A 405 -18.50 -0.89 14.06
N GLN A 406 -18.52 0.43 14.22
CA GLN A 406 -18.52 1.34 13.09
C GLN A 406 -17.28 1.15 12.19
N TYR A 407 -16.09 1.01 12.79
CA TYR A 407 -14.85 0.92 12.01
C TYR A 407 -14.65 -0.46 11.40
N LEU A 408 -15.11 -1.51 12.07
CA LEU A 408 -15.00 -2.88 11.58
C LEU A 408 -16.11 -3.22 10.58
N LEU A 409 -17.37 -2.90 10.90
CA LEU A 409 -18.53 -3.25 10.06
C LEU A 409 -18.80 -2.24 8.96
N GLY A 410 -18.39 -0.98 9.11
CA GLY A 410 -18.47 0.03 8.05
C GLY A 410 -17.37 -0.12 6.98
N ASN A 411 -16.39 -1.00 7.22
CA ASN A 411 -15.28 -1.25 6.31
C ASN A 411 -15.39 -2.63 5.65
N GLY A 412 -15.75 -2.66 4.37
CA GLY A 412 -15.91 -3.92 3.63
C GLY A 412 -14.64 -4.79 3.55
N VAL A 413 -13.44 -4.19 3.57
CA VAL A 413 -12.19 -4.97 3.63
C VAL A 413 -12.06 -5.66 4.97
N MET A 414 -12.33 -4.96 6.07
CA MET A 414 -12.29 -5.56 7.40
C MET A 414 -13.31 -6.69 7.55
N VAL A 415 -14.54 -6.49 7.10
CA VAL A 415 -15.57 -7.54 7.16
C VAL A 415 -15.16 -8.76 6.35
N GLY A 416 -14.76 -8.59 5.09
CA GLY A 416 -14.30 -9.70 4.25
C GLY A 416 -13.11 -10.44 4.86
N MET A 417 -12.17 -9.70 5.47
CA MET A 417 -11.02 -10.26 6.16
C MET A 417 -11.39 -11.05 7.41
N ILE A 418 -12.27 -10.51 8.25
CA ILE A 418 -12.74 -11.18 9.46
C ILE A 418 -13.45 -12.48 9.09
N VAL A 419 -14.32 -12.46 8.07
CA VAL A 419 -15.03 -13.66 7.58
C VAL A 419 -14.03 -14.70 7.06
N ALA A 420 -13.10 -14.30 6.20
CA ALA A 420 -12.09 -15.21 5.65
C ALA A 420 -11.21 -15.81 6.74
N LEU A 421 -10.72 -14.99 7.67
CA LEU A 421 -9.91 -15.44 8.80
C LEU A 421 -10.70 -16.37 9.71
N ALA A 422 -11.90 -15.99 10.14
CA ALA A 422 -12.70 -16.78 11.06
C ALA A 422 -13.00 -18.17 10.48
N LEU A 423 -13.45 -18.24 9.23
CA LEU A 423 -13.78 -19.52 8.59
C LEU A 423 -12.55 -20.36 8.29
N GLU A 424 -11.47 -19.74 7.79
CA GLU A 424 -10.23 -20.46 7.49
C GLU A 424 -9.61 -21.08 8.75
N GLN A 425 -9.72 -20.39 9.89
CA GLN A 425 -9.20 -20.88 11.16
C GLN A 425 -10.13 -21.87 11.88
N ALA A 426 -11.45 -21.66 11.82
CA ALA A 426 -12.43 -22.53 12.49
C ALA A 426 -12.64 -23.85 11.73
N TRP A 427 -12.69 -23.80 10.41
CA TRP A 427 -12.87 -24.98 9.56
C TRP A 427 -11.51 -25.51 9.11
N ARG A 428 -10.59 -25.89 10.00
CA ARG A 428 -9.30 -26.48 9.58
C ARG A 428 -9.45 -27.97 9.29
N GLU A 429 -9.08 -28.41 8.09
CA GLU A 429 -8.96 -29.84 7.81
C GLU A 429 -7.79 -30.45 8.60
N LYS A 430 -8.02 -31.62 9.21
CA LYS A 430 -6.92 -32.44 9.73
C LYS A 430 -6.07 -32.87 8.54
N LYS A 431 -4.78 -32.52 8.54
CA LYS A 431 -3.82 -33.07 7.57
C LYS A 431 -3.98 -34.60 7.55
N PRO A 432 -4.07 -35.24 6.37
CA PRO A 432 -4.01 -36.69 6.33
C PRO A 432 -2.71 -37.13 7.00
N GLU A 433 -2.81 -38.04 7.98
CA GLU A 433 -1.65 -38.68 8.58
C GLU A 433 -0.80 -39.24 7.43
N ARG A 434 0.48 -38.86 7.41
CA ARG A 434 1.42 -39.55 6.53
C ARG A 434 1.44 -41.00 6.98
N GLU A 435 0.90 -41.90 6.16
CA GLU A 435 0.99 -43.33 6.41
C GLU A 435 2.46 -43.69 6.72
N PRO A 436 2.75 -44.29 7.88
CA PRO A 436 4.08 -44.76 8.20
C PRO A 436 4.35 -46.02 7.38
N GLY A 437 4.74 -45.87 6.11
CA GLY A 437 4.88 -47.05 5.23
C GLY A 437 5.66 -46.91 3.93
N SER A 438 6.03 -45.72 3.45
CA SER A 438 6.78 -45.61 2.17
C SER A 438 8.27 -45.35 2.38
N ARG A 439 8.94 -46.30 3.05
CA ARG A 439 10.40 -46.47 3.03
C ARG A 439 10.74 -47.93 2.71
N ALA A 440 10.26 -48.44 1.58
CA ALA A 440 10.66 -49.76 1.10
C ALA A 440 10.37 -49.93 -0.41
N ALA A 441 11.08 -49.21 -1.30
CA ALA A 441 11.13 -49.58 -2.73
C ALA A 441 12.26 -48.90 -3.53
N SER A 442 13.41 -48.58 -2.92
CA SER A 442 14.56 -48.08 -3.70
C SER A 442 15.91 -48.56 -3.16
N GLY A 443 15.95 -49.79 -2.64
CA GLY A 443 17.18 -50.51 -2.34
C GLY A 443 17.21 -51.80 -3.14
N GLY A 444 17.89 -51.80 -4.29
CA GLY A 444 18.14 -53.02 -5.04
C GLY A 444 18.22 -52.83 -6.56
N ALA A 445 19.37 -52.33 -7.03
CA ALA A 445 19.99 -52.75 -8.30
C ALA A 445 21.34 -52.03 -8.44
N ALA A 446 22.38 -52.65 -7.88
CA ALA A 446 23.76 -52.50 -8.33
C ALA A 446 24.12 -53.72 -9.20
N SER A 447 25.11 -53.57 -10.10
CA SER A 447 25.57 -54.49 -11.17
C SER A 447 24.66 -54.50 -12.40
N VAL A 448 25.12 -54.25 -13.63
CA VAL A 448 26.42 -54.49 -14.29
C VAL A 448 26.78 -53.30 -15.18
#